data_AF-A0A8T5QKB8-F1
#
_entry.id   AF-A0A8T5QKB8-F1
#
_cell.length_a   1.000
_cell.length_b   1.000
_cell.length_c   1.000
_cell.angle_alpha   90.00
_cell.angle_beta   90.00
_cell.angle_gamma   90.00
#
_symmetry.space_group_name_H-M   'P 1'
#
loop_
_entity.id
_entity.type
_entity.pdbx_description
1 polymer ?
#
loop_
_entity_poly.entity_id
_entity_poly.type
_entity_poly.pdbx_seq_one_letter_code
_entity_poly.pdbx_strand_id
1 'polypeptide(L)'
;MKNSFLLVFLLFLVSCSSQLDNTISLVEEIDNEYNVKISDYSYGLKYFDTNLRVINDSQKVLNQEDFDDVISRLENLRLNITDEDALNYLDLRLNLYKAEKIYLKAERKPFTDYKAILRCSIEKDLRESYAEVREAIGYMNESIKIFNDIDFKERIDLPDNFEEVSIASNDEIISYIVFREDILSLNCNQSQTE
;
A
#
# COMPACT_ATOMS: atom_id res chain seq x y z
N MET A 1 -46.67 34.20 -24.28
CA MET A 1 -45.81 33.08 -24.77
C MET A 1 -44.35 33.40 -24.49
N LYS A 2 -43.86 33.14 -23.27
CA LYS A 2 -42.43 33.16 -22.88
C LYS A 2 -42.41 32.49 -21.52
N ASN A 3 -41.98 31.23 -21.45
CA ASN A 3 -41.56 30.52 -20.22
C ASN A 3 -41.17 29.04 -20.44
N SER A 4 -41.10 28.54 -21.67
CA SER A 4 -40.82 27.11 -21.90
C SER A 4 -39.35 26.76 -22.16
N PHE A 5 -38.43 27.73 -22.18
CA PHE A 5 -37.00 27.48 -22.48
C PHE A 5 -36.10 27.33 -21.25
N LEU A 6 -36.56 27.71 -20.06
CA LEU A 6 -35.72 27.65 -18.85
C LEU A 6 -35.67 26.25 -18.21
N LEU A 7 -36.65 25.38 -18.50
CA LEU A 7 -36.73 24.05 -17.87
C LEU A 7 -35.91 22.98 -18.61
N VAL A 8 -35.53 23.20 -19.87
CA VAL A 8 -34.73 22.25 -20.65
C VAL A 8 -33.23 22.41 -20.37
N PHE A 9 -32.79 23.58 -19.88
CA PHE A 9 -31.39 23.83 -19.52
C PHE A 9 -31.00 23.28 -18.14
N LEU A 10 -31.99 22.99 -17.27
CA LEU A 10 -31.77 22.41 -15.94
C LEU A 10 -31.72 20.88 -15.91
N LEU A 11 -31.97 20.20 -17.05
CA LEU A 11 -31.90 18.74 -17.18
C LEU A 11 -30.54 18.25 -17.73
N PHE A 12 -29.62 19.15 -18.08
CA PHE A 12 -28.25 18.81 -18.51
C PHE A 12 -27.22 18.84 -17.38
N LEU A 13 -27.65 19.02 -16.13
CA LEU A 13 -26.79 18.97 -14.93
C LEU A 13 -26.89 17.63 -14.19
N VAL A 14 -27.34 16.56 -14.85
CA VAL A 14 -26.94 15.21 -14.42
C VAL A 14 -25.51 15.06 -14.89
N SER A 15 -24.56 15.47 -14.04
CA SER A 15 -23.14 15.28 -14.33
C SER A 15 -22.91 13.80 -14.63
N CYS A 16 -22.58 13.47 -15.87
CA CYS A 16 -21.83 12.25 -16.15
C CYS A 16 -20.50 12.42 -15.41
N SER A 17 -20.42 11.99 -14.14
CA SER A 17 -19.14 11.81 -13.48
C SER A 17 -18.33 10.82 -14.31
N SER A 18 -17.04 11.13 -14.52
CA SER A 18 -16.17 10.22 -15.26
C SER A 18 -16.03 8.90 -14.49
N GLN A 19 -15.68 7.82 -15.19
CA GLN A 19 -15.46 6.52 -14.53
C GLN A 19 -14.34 6.63 -13.48
N LEU A 20 -13.33 7.50 -13.72
CA LEU A 20 -12.30 7.87 -12.76
C LEU A 20 -12.90 8.52 -11.49
N ASP A 21 -13.76 9.53 -11.62
CA ASP A 21 -14.36 10.22 -10.45
C ASP A 21 -15.16 9.25 -9.57
N ASN A 22 -15.93 8.37 -10.22
CA ASN A 22 -16.72 7.36 -9.53
C ASN A 22 -15.81 6.34 -8.83
N THR A 23 -14.72 5.93 -9.49
CA THR A 23 -13.75 5.00 -8.90
C THR A 23 -13.06 5.61 -7.70
N ILE A 24 -12.58 6.85 -7.79
CA ILE A 24 -11.98 7.57 -6.66
C ILE A 24 -12.95 7.62 -5.48
N SER A 25 -14.20 8.02 -5.73
CA SER A 25 -15.21 8.13 -4.68
C SER A 25 -15.51 6.79 -3.99
N LEU A 26 -15.59 5.69 -4.75
CA LEU A 26 -15.82 4.36 -4.20
C LEU A 26 -14.63 3.84 -3.40
N VAL A 27 -13.40 4.13 -3.84
CA VAL A 27 -12.20 3.78 -3.07
C VAL A 27 -12.12 4.60 -1.79
N GLU A 28 -12.42 5.90 -1.83
CA GLU A 28 -12.46 6.74 -0.64
C GLU A 28 -13.51 6.27 0.37
N GLU A 29 -14.67 5.77 -0.09
CA GLU A 29 -15.67 5.14 0.77
C GLU A 29 -15.10 3.91 1.49
N ILE A 30 -14.43 3.01 0.75
CA ILE A 30 -13.75 1.83 1.32
C ILE A 30 -12.67 2.28 2.31
N ASP A 31 -11.82 3.22 1.93
CA ASP A 31 -10.72 3.74 2.75
C ASP A 31 -11.24 4.30 4.09
N ASN A 32 -12.35 5.04 4.06
CA ASN A 32 -12.98 5.61 5.25
C ASN A 32 -13.48 4.55 6.23
N GLU A 33 -14.02 3.42 5.75
CA GLU A 33 -14.47 2.32 6.63
C GLU A 33 -13.31 1.74 7.47
N TYR A 34 -12.10 1.77 6.90
CA TYR A 34 -10.89 1.21 7.50
C TYR A 34 -9.95 2.28 8.08
N ASN A 35 -10.39 3.56 8.10
CA ASN A 35 -9.59 4.70 8.54
C ASN A 35 -8.22 4.76 7.85
N VAL A 36 -8.21 4.46 6.55
CA VAL A 36 -7.03 4.54 5.70
C VAL A 36 -6.99 5.89 5.04
N LYS A 37 -5.84 6.56 5.08
CA LYS A 37 -5.59 7.78 4.30
C LYS A 37 -4.49 7.49 3.31
N ILE A 38 -4.73 7.83 2.04
CA ILE A 38 -3.71 7.66 1.00
C ILE A 38 -2.46 8.50 1.30
N SER A 39 -2.62 9.66 1.92
CA SER A 39 -1.51 10.52 2.37
C SER A 39 -0.55 9.82 3.33
N ASP A 40 -0.98 8.82 4.10
CA ASP A 40 -0.10 8.13 5.06
C ASP A 40 1.03 7.38 4.34
N TYR A 41 0.80 6.97 3.09
CA TYR A 41 1.82 6.31 2.27
C TYR A 41 2.94 7.28 1.85
N SER A 42 2.74 8.61 1.97
CA SER A 42 3.78 9.59 1.69
C SER A 42 4.98 9.54 2.65
N TYR A 43 4.85 8.80 3.75
CA TYR A 43 5.92 8.63 4.74
C TYR A 43 6.71 7.31 4.55
N GLY A 44 6.40 6.53 3.51
CA GLY A 44 7.03 5.24 3.24
C GLY A 44 6.58 4.11 4.17
N LEU A 45 7.03 2.88 3.90
CA LEU A 45 6.57 1.69 4.62
C LEU A 45 6.91 1.71 6.12
N LYS A 46 8.06 2.27 6.50
CA LYS A 46 8.49 2.36 7.91
C LYS A 46 7.58 3.21 8.79
N TYR A 47 6.74 4.05 8.18
CA TYR A 47 5.73 4.82 8.91
C TYR A 47 4.80 3.91 9.72
N PHE A 48 4.46 2.74 9.15
CA PHE A 48 3.51 1.81 9.73
C PHE A 48 4.05 1.06 10.96
N ASP A 49 5.37 1.04 11.18
CA ASP A 49 5.99 0.50 12.40
C ASP A 49 5.46 1.17 13.68
N THR A 50 5.15 2.46 13.58
CA THR A 50 4.78 3.31 14.72
C THR A 50 3.40 3.95 14.60
N ASN A 51 2.78 3.87 13.42
CA ASN A 51 1.48 4.46 13.12
C ASN A 51 0.52 3.38 12.60
N LEU A 52 0.24 2.39 13.45
CA LEU A 52 -0.71 1.33 13.14
C LEU A 52 -2.12 1.91 12.92
N ARG A 53 -2.79 1.48 11.86
CA ARG A 53 -4.15 1.91 11.54
C ARG A 53 -5.15 1.35 12.54
N VAL A 54 -6.05 2.20 12.99
CA VAL A 54 -7.11 1.85 13.94
C VAL A 54 -8.46 2.06 13.26
N ILE A 55 -9.24 0.99 13.18
CA ILE A 55 -10.59 1.00 12.59
C ILE A 55 -11.57 1.62 13.60
N ASN A 56 -12.07 2.82 13.28
CA ASN A 56 -13.14 3.51 14.01
C ASN A 56 -12.88 3.72 15.51
N ASP A 57 -13.92 4.13 16.26
CA ASP A 57 -13.91 4.29 17.72
C ASP A 57 -13.63 3.00 18.50
N SER A 58 -13.52 1.86 17.80
CA SER A 58 -13.38 0.53 18.40
C SER A 58 -11.98 0.22 18.93
N GLN A 59 -10.99 1.08 18.65
CA GLN A 59 -9.57 0.84 18.95
C GLN A 59 -9.00 -0.46 18.34
N LYS A 60 -9.70 -1.08 17.38
CA LYS A 60 -9.24 -2.28 16.69
C LYS A 60 -8.16 -1.90 15.69
N VAL A 61 -6.96 -2.47 15.84
CA VAL A 61 -5.89 -2.35 14.85
C VAL A 61 -6.25 -3.15 13.60
N LEU A 62 -6.04 -2.55 12.43
CA LEU A 62 -6.23 -3.20 11.13
C LEU A 62 -5.37 -4.47 11.05
N ASN A 63 -6.00 -5.62 10.83
CA ASN A 63 -5.30 -6.91 10.78
C ASN A 63 -5.26 -7.47 9.35
N GLN A 64 -4.62 -8.63 9.18
CA GLN A 64 -4.47 -9.27 7.86
C GLN A 64 -5.80 -9.59 7.17
N GLU A 65 -6.83 -10.00 7.92
CA GLU A 65 -8.16 -10.31 7.39
C GLU A 65 -8.87 -9.03 6.91
N ASP A 66 -8.69 -7.92 7.64
CA ASP A 66 -9.23 -6.63 7.25
C ASP A 66 -8.59 -6.13 5.93
N PHE A 67 -7.28 -6.28 5.78
CA PHE A 67 -6.60 -6.02 4.51
C PHE A 67 -7.12 -6.91 3.38
N ASP A 68 -7.35 -8.19 3.65
CA ASP A 68 -7.88 -9.14 2.66
C ASP A 68 -9.29 -8.75 2.18
N ASP A 69 -10.14 -8.26 3.08
CA ASP A 69 -11.46 -7.73 2.71
C ASP A 69 -11.33 -6.52 1.78
N VAL A 70 -10.51 -5.53 2.16
CA VAL A 70 -10.31 -4.33 1.35
C VAL A 70 -9.76 -4.67 -0.03
N ILE A 71 -8.70 -5.48 -0.11
CA ILE A 71 -8.09 -5.89 -1.37
C ILE A 71 -9.13 -6.61 -2.23
N SER A 72 -9.91 -7.53 -1.66
CA SER A 72 -10.95 -8.25 -2.39
C SER A 72 -12.04 -7.31 -2.94
N ARG A 73 -12.45 -6.29 -2.17
CA ARG A 73 -13.43 -5.29 -2.61
C ARG A 73 -12.90 -4.44 -3.76
N LEU A 74 -11.64 -4.01 -3.68
CA LEU A 74 -10.98 -3.25 -4.75
C LEU A 74 -10.77 -4.09 -6.02
N GLU A 75 -10.40 -5.36 -5.89
CA GLU A 75 -10.28 -6.29 -7.01
C GLU A 75 -11.63 -6.54 -7.68
N ASN A 76 -12.71 -6.66 -6.90
CA ASN A 76 -14.07 -6.77 -7.45
C ASN A 76 -14.52 -5.49 -8.17
N LEU A 77 -14.18 -4.31 -7.64
CA LEU A 77 -14.47 -3.03 -8.29
C LEU A 77 -13.76 -2.94 -9.66
N ARG A 78 -12.49 -3.37 -9.71
CA ARG A 78 -11.67 -3.40 -10.92
C ARG A 78 -12.29 -4.18 -12.08
N LEU A 79 -13.07 -5.24 -11.81
CA LEU A 79 -13.70 -6.08 -12.85
C LEU A 79 -14.69 -5.33 -13.76
N ASN A 80 -15.23 -4.20 -13.29
CA ASN A 80 -16.25 -3.43 -14.00
C ASN A 80 -15.71 -2.13 -14.62
N ILE A 81 -14.40 -1.92 -14.59
CA ILE A 81 -13.75 -0.69 -15.06
C ILE A 81 -13.07 -0.94 -16.40
N THR A 82 -13.30 -0.02 -17.33
CA THR A 82 -12.72 -0.05 -18.68
C THR A 82 -11.87 1.17 -18.97
N ASP A 83 -12.09 2.25 -18.23
CA ASP A 83 -11.31 3.48 -18.27
C ASP A 83 -9.90 3.26 -17.72
N GLU A 84 -8.89 3.63 -18.51
CA GLU A 84 -7.49 3.38 -18.20
C GLU A 84 -7.02 4.15 -16.96
N ASP A 85 -7.46 5.40 -16.81
CA ASP A 85 -7.12 6.22 -15.65
C ASP A 85 -7.71 5.65 -14.36
N ALA A 86 -8.98 5.22 -14.40
CA ALA A 86 -9.63 4.54 -13.29
C ALA A 86 -8.92 3.22 -12.92
N LEU A 87 -8.47 2.45 -13.91
CA LEU A 87 -7.69 1.23 -13.68
C LEU A 87 -6.33 1.54 -13.03
N ASN A 88 -5.61 2.55 -13.54
CA ASN A 88 -4.33 2.97 -12.98
C ASN A 88 -4.49 3.43 -11.52
N TYR A 89 -5.53 4.22 -11.21
CA TYR A 89 -5.82 4.61 -9.84
C TYR A 89 -6.11 3.41 -8.93
N LEU A 90 -6.88 2.42 -9.39
CA LEU A 90 -7.13 1.21 -8.62
C LEU A 90 -5.89 0.36 -8.42
N ASP A 91 -5.08 0.19 -9.47
CA ASP A 91 -3.85 -0.59 -9.40
C ASP A 91 -2.84 0.08 -8.46
N LEU A 92 -2.77 1.42 -8.46
CA LEU A 92 -2.04 2.19 -7.45
C LEU A 92 -2.50 1.83 -6.03
N ARG A 93 -3.81 1.93 -5.75
CA ARG A 93 -4.38 1.68 -4.42
C ARG A 93 -4.22 0.23 -3.97
N LEU A 94 -4.47 -0.73 -4.87
CA LEU A 94 -4.28 -2.16 -4.62
C LEU A 94 -2.84 -2.47 -4.24
N ASN A 95 -1.87 -1.92 -4.97
CA ASN A 95 -0.45 -2.11 -4.67
C ASN A 95 -0.07 -1.48 -3.32
N LEU A 96 -0.58 -0.30 -2.98
CA LEU A 96 -0.35 0.31 -1.67
C LEU A 96 -0.87 -0.57 -0.53
N TYR A 97 -2.10 -1.11 -0.65
CA TYR A 97 -2.66 -2.03 0.34
C TYR A 97 -1.87 -3.35 0.45
N LYS A 98 -1.46 -3.92 -0.68
CA LYS A 98 -0.63 -5.15 -0.70
C LYS A 98 0.73 -4.91 -0.04
N ALA A 99 1.35 -3.78 -0.33
CA ALA A 99 2.61 -3.37 0.28
C ALA A 99 2.49 -3.28 1.81
N GLU A 100 1.49 -2.53 2.31
CA GLU A 100 1.28 -2.36 3.76
C GLU A 100 0.95 -3.70 4.45
N LYS A 101 0.03 -4.48 3.88
CA LYS A 101 -0.36 -5.79 4.42
C LYS A 101 0.85 -6.70 4.60
N ILE A 102 1.65 -6.87 3.55
CA ILE A 102 2.78 -7.80 3.54
C ILE A 102 3.90 -7.28 4.43
N TYR A 103 4.14 -5.97 4.42
CA TYR A 103 5.12 -5.34 5.31
C TYR A 103 4.78 -5.60 6.78
N LEU A 104 3.55 -5.29 7.22
CA LEU A 104 3.09 -5.51 8.59
C LEU A 104 3.10 -6.98 9.01
N LYS A 105 2.85 -7.90 8.05
CA LYS A 105 2.97 -9.35 8.28
C LYS A 105 4.42 -9.75 8.59
N ALA A 106 5.37 -9.19 7.84
CA ALA A 106 6.78 -9.49 7.99
C ALA A 106 7.40 -8.81 9.21
N GLU A 107 6.95 -7.60 9.56
CA GLU A 107 7.69 -6.57 10.30
C GLU A 107 8.26 -6.95 11.68
N ARG A 108 7.90 -8.09 12.26
CA ARG A 108 8.47 -8.46 13.57
C ARG A 108 9.78 -9.19 13.46
N LYS A 109 9.97 -10.08 12.48
CA LYS A 109 11.13 -10.98 12.45
C LYS A 109 12.42 -10.29 11.95
N PRO A 110 12.41 -9.54 10.83
CA PRO A 110 13.60 -8.95 10.25
C PRO A 110 14.22 -7.91 11.17
N PHE A 111 13.37 -7.17 11.89
CA PHE A 111 13.73 -6.06 12.74
C PHE A 111 13.85 -6.44 14.24
N THR A 112 13.82 -7.74 14.57
CA THR A 112 14.05 -8.22 15.94
C THR A 112 15.46 -7.87 16.48
N ASP A 113 15.61 -7.97 17.81
CA ASP A 113 16.89 -7.84 18.50
C ASP A 113 17.98 -8.71 17.84
N TYR A 114 19.19 -8.14 17.73
CA TYR A 114 20.36 -8.77 17.14
C TYR A 114 20.61 -10.19 17.66
N LYS A 115 20.33 -10.45 18.94
CA LYS A 115 20.49 -11.78 19.55
C LYS A 115 19.58 -12.86 18.95
N ALA A 116 18.44 -12.49 18.38
CA ALA A 116 17.54 -13.44 17.75
C ALA A 116 18.16 -14.01 16.45
N ILE A 117 18.84 -13.16 15.67
CA ILE A 117 19.45 -13.52 14.38
C ILE A 117 20.65 -14.46 14.54
N LEU A 118 21.24 -14.53 15.73
CA LEU A 118 22.30 -15.52 16.04
C LEU A 118 21.76 -16.95 16.23
N ARG A 119 20.43 -17.15 16.25
CA ARG A 119 19.82 -18.48 16.46
C ARG A 119 19.46 -19.12 15.12
N CYS A 120 20.25 -20.10 14.68
CA CYS A 120 19.98 -20.82 13.44
C CYS A 120 18.67 -21.61 13.43
N SER A 121 18.09 -21.89 14.60
CA SER A 121 16.77 -22.53 14.72
C SER A 121 15.63 -21.71 14.10
N ILE A 122 15.81 -20.40 13.91
CA ILE A 122 14.80 -19.52 13.30
C ILE A 122 15.22 -18.98 11.92
N GLU A 123 16.28 -19.55 11.32
CA GLU A 123 16.82 -19.08 10.04
C GLU A 123 15.74 -19.06 8.94
N LYS A 124 14.99 -20.16 8.81
CA LYS A 124 13.94 -20.30 7.81
C LYS A 124 12.90 -19.17 7.94
N ASP A 125 12.42 -18.97 9.16
CA ASP A 125 11.45 -17.93 9.49
C ASP A 125 11.95 -16.51 9.19
N LEU A 126 13.24 -16.24 9.42
CA LEU A 126 13.86 -14.95 9.09
C LEU A 126 13.95 -14.76 7.58
N ARG A 127 14.40 -15.79 6.83
CA ARG A 127 14.51 -15.74 5.36
C ARG A 127 13.16 -15.56 4.69
N GLU A 128 12.13 -16.27 5.15
CA GLU A 128 10.76 -16.07 4.69
C GLU A 128 10.32 -14.62 4.91
N SER A 129 10.59 -14.07 6.09
CA SER A 129 10.22 -12.70 6.39
C SER A 129 11.01 -11.64 5.60
N TYR A 130 12.30 -11.86 5.30
CA TYR A 130 13.06 -10.99 4.40
C TYR A 130 12.51 -11.04 2.96
N ALA A 131 12.02 -12.19 2.51
CA ALA A 131 11.37 -12.31 1.21
C ALA A 131 10.05 -11.54 1.17
N GLU A 132 9.24 -11.62 2.22
CA GLU A 132 8.01 -10.83 2.36
C GLU A 132 8.29 -9.32 2.37
N VAL A 133 9.32 -8.85 3.07
CA VAL A 133 9.70 -7.42 3.03
C VAL A 133 10.06 -6.97 1.61
N ARG A 134 10.80 -7.80 0.85
CA ARG A 134 11.12 -7.49 -0.56
C ARG A 134 9.89 -7.47 -1.45
N GLU A 135 8.94 -8.37 -1.21
CA GLU A 135 7.66 -8.40 -1.91
C GLU A 135 6.85 -7.13 -1.64
N ALA A 136 6.76 -6.69 -0.38
CA ALA A 136 6.12 -5.43 -0.01
C ALA A 136 6.74 -4.22 -0.72
N ILE A 137 8.08 -4.16 -0.78
CA ILE A 137 8.81 -3.12 -1.53
C ILE A 137 8.52 -3.19 -3.02
N GLY A 138 8.39 -4.40 -3.57
CA GLY A 138 7.98 -4.59 -4.97
C GLY A 138 6.64 -3.93 -5.27
N TYR A 139 5.63 -4.16 -4.44
CA TYR A 139 4.34 -3.49 -4.56
C TYR A 139 4.44 -1.96 -4.42
N MET A 140 5.22 -1.47 -3.45
CA MET A 140 5.44 -0.04 -3.29
C MET A 140 6.10 0.59 -4.53
N ASN A 141 7.09 -0.08 -5.13
CA ASN A 141 7.75 0.41 -6.34
C ASN A 141 6.81 0.46 -7.55
N GLU A 142 5.92 -0.53 -7.70
CA GLU A 142 4.88 -0.48 -8.73
C GLU A 142 3.89 0.67 -8.47
N SER A 143 3.51 0.94 -7.22
CA SER A 143 2.72 2.12 -6.86
C SER A 143 3.43 3.44 -7.24
N ILE A 144 4.71 3.59 -6.94
CA ILE A 144 5.51 4.76 -7.33
C ILE A 144 5.50 4.94 -8.84
N LYS A 145 5.74 3.85 -9.58
CA LYS A 145 5.74 3.87 -11.06
C LYS A 145 4.39 4.31 -11.61
N ILE A 146 3.29 3.72 -11.14
CA ILE A 146 1.94 4.12 -11.57
C ILE A 146 1.69 5.59 -11.25
N PHE A 147 1.99 6.03 -10.01
CA PHE A 147 1.83 7.42 -9.62
C PHE A 147 2.67 8.37 -10.50
N ASN A 148 3.82 7.91 -10.99
CA ASN A 148 4.65 8.68 -11.89
C ASN A 148 4.15 8.76 -13.33
N ASP A 149 3.42 7.74 -13.78
CA ASP A 149 2.95 7.60 -15.15
C ASP A 149 1.53 8.17 -15.37
N ILE A 150 0.73 8.40 -14.31
CA ILE A 150 -0.63 8.96 -14.44
C ILE A 150 -0.62 10.47 -14.74
N ASP A 151 -1.57 10.91 -15.57
CA ASP A 151 -1.73 12.32 -15.97
C ASP A 151 -2.58 13.14 -14.99
N PHE A 152 -3.19 12.51 -13.99
CA PHE A 152 -4.16 13.11 -13.06
C PHE A 152 -3.67 13.14 -11.61
N LYS A 153 -2.35 13.23 -11.39
CA LYS A 153 -1.73 13.19 -10.05
C LYS A 153 -2.28 14.25 -9.11
N GLU A 154 -2.63 15.42 -9.62
CA GLU A 154 -3.19 16.53 -8.85
C GLU A 154 -4.53 16.22 -8.18
N ARG A 155 -5.16 15.11 -8.60
CA ARG A 155 -6.42 14.61 -8.04
C ARG A 155 -6.21 13.59 -6.93
N ILE A 156 -4.98 13.15 -6.72
CA ILE A 156 -4.61 12.16 -5.71
C ILE A 156 -3.95 12.89 -4.55
N ASP A 157 -4.42 12.64 -3.33
CA ASP A 157 -3.85 13.24 -2.10
C ASP A 157 -2.52 12.56 -1.70
N LEU A 158 -1.57 12.56 -2.64
CA LEU A 158 -0.16 12.22 -2.43
C LEU A 158 0.69 13.43 -2.80
N PRO A 159 1.68 13.80 -1.97
CA PRO A 159 2.52 14.94 -2.26
C PRO A 159 3.50 14.63 -3.40
N ASP A 160 3.99 15.68 -4.08
CA ASP A 160 4.93 15.57 -5.20
C ASP A 160 6.24 14.84 -4.83
N ASN A 161 6.62 14.82 -3.54
CA ASN A 161 7.80 14.12 -3.05
C ASN A 161 7.54 12.65 -2.65
N PHE A 162 6.35 12.10 -2.93
CA PHE A 162 6.00 10.71 -2.61
C PHE A 162 7.03 9.71 -3.15
N GLU A 163 7.49 9.87 -4.40
CA GLU A 163 8.53 9.03 -5.00
C GLU A 163 9.83 9.08 -4.18
N GLU A 164 10.36 10.28 -3.95
CA GLU A 164 11.65 10.47 -3.27
C GLU A 164 11.64 9.85 -1.87
N VAL A 165 10.58 10.12 -1.09
CA VAL A 165 10.45 9.59 0.27
C VAL A 165 10.30 8.07 0.26
N SER A 166 9.49 7.53 -0.65
CA SER A 166 9.24 6.09 -0.71
C SER A 166 10.47 5.31 -1.16
N ILE A 167 11.22 5.81 -2.15
CA ILE A 167 12.50 5.21 -2.58
C ILE A 167 13.50 5.23 -1.43
N ALA A 168 13.67 6.37 -0.75
CA ALA A 168 14.59 6.47 0.38
C ALA A 168 14.23 5.50 1.52
N SER A 169 12.94 5.38 1.85
CA SER A 169 12.45 4.41 2.84
C SER A 169 12.72 2.96 2.40
N ASN A 170 12.48 2.63 1.12
CA ASN A 170 12.70 1.29 0.59
C ASN A 170 14.19 0.91 0.62
N ASP A 171 15.08 1.82 0.23
CA ASP A 171 16.52 1.61 0.25
C ASP A 171 17.07 1.39 1.66
N GLU A 172 16.54 2.11 2.64
CA GLU A 172 16.89 1.92 4.06
C GLU A 172 16.50 0.52 4.54
N ILE A 173 15.28 0.08 4.23
CA ILE A 173 14.78 -1.26 4.58
C ILE A 173 15.64 -2.34 3.91
N ILE A 174 15.92 -2.21 2.60
CA ILE A 174 16.75 -3.18 1.86
C ILE A 174 18.15 -3.28 2.47
N SER A 175 18.77 -2.13 2.75
CA SER A 175 20.11 -2.09 3.34
C SER A 175 20.14 -2.82 4.69
N TYR A 176 19.10 -2.64 5.50
CA TYR A 176 18.98 -3.29 6.78
C TYR A 176 18.80 -4.83 6.65
N ILE A 177 17.90 -5.30 5.79
CA ILE A 177 17.68 -6.76 5.64
C ILE A 177 18.90 -7.46 5.05
N VAL A 178 19.61 -6.85 4.09
CA VAL A 178 20.83 -7.42 3.48
C VAL A 178 21.91 -7.59 4.55
N PHE A 179 22.13 -6.57 5.38
CA PHE A 179 23.06 -6.65 6.49
C PHE A 179 22.72 -7.79 7.46
N ARG A 180 21.42 -8.02 7.75
CA ARG A 180 21.01 -9.12 8.63
C ARG A 180 21.15 -10.49 7.97
N GLU A 181 20.90 -10.62 6.68
CA GLU A 181 21.09 -11.87 5.92
C GLU A 181 22.55 -12.30 5.87
N ASP A 182 23.47 -11.34 5.73
CA ASP A 182 24.90 -11.61 5.77
C ASP A 182 25.32 -12.19 7.13
N ILE A 183 24.83 -11.59 8.22
CA ILE A 183 25.07 -12.09 9.58
C ILE A 183 24.50 -13.49 9.76
N LEU A 184 23.25 -13.71 9.33
CA LEU A 184 22.59 -15.01 9.44
C LEU A 184 23.36 -16.10 8.68
N SER A 185 23.78 -15.78 7.45
CA SER A 185 24.53 -16.70 6.60
C SER A 185 25.92 -17.02 7.16
N LEU A 186 26.63 -16.03 7.72
CA LEU A 186 27.92 -16.25 8.39
C LEU A 186 27.79 -17.18 9.59
N ASN A 187 26.81 -16.95 10.47
CA ASN A 187 26.67 -17.74 11.70
C ASN A 187 26.15 -19.15 11.42
N CYS A 188 25.17 -19.32 10.54
CA CYS A 188 24.52 -20.61 10.34
C CYS A 188 25.26 -21.54 9.40
N ASN A 189 26.01 -21.02 8.42
CA ASN A 189 26.87 -21.85 7.59
C ASN A 189 28.12 -22.34 8.35
N GLN A 190 28.69 -21.53 9.24
CA GLN A 190 29.83 -21.97 10.08
C GLN A 190 29.44 -23.08 11.06
N SER A 191 28.21 -23.04 11.60
CA SER A 191 27.70 -24.06 12.53
C SER A 191 27.48 -25.44 11.91
N GLN A 192 27.49 -25.57 10.58
CA GLN A 192 27.35 -26.84 9.86
C GLN A 192 28.69 -27.49 9.50
N THR A 193 29.80 -26.77 9.69
CA THR A 193 31.16 -27.22 9.35
C THR A 193 31.99 -27.67 10.56
N GLU A 194 31.45 -27.56 11.77
CA GLU A 194 32.00 -28.12 13.02
C GLU A 194 31.22 -29.36 13.47
#